data_AF-A0A8T0MQW0-F1
#
_entry.id   AF-A0A8T0MQW0-F1
#
_cell.length_a   1.000
_cell.length_b   1.000
_cell.length_c   1.000
_cell.angle_alpha   90.00
_cell.angle_beta   90.00
_cell.angle_gamma   90.00
#
_symmetry.space_group_name_H-M   'P 1'
#
loop_
_entity.id
_entity.type
_entity.pdbx_description
1 polymer ?
#
loop_
_entity_poly.entity_id
_entity_poly.type
_entity_poly.pdbx_seq_one_letter_code
_entity_poly.pdbx_strand_id
1 'polypeptide(L)' 'MAWRRKRERELLSRQDAQQEIVTGATILQIIEEEEDRPHRGSVIRREIVPRDRYNGYWRLMMDYFVDHPVYGEKFFRRRF' A
#
# COMPACT_ATOMS: atom_id res chain seq x y z
N MET A 1 -10.06 16.21 -53.25
CA MET A 1 -9.16 16.28 -52.07
C MET A 1 -9.88 16.12 -50.72
N ALA A 2 -11.10 16.65 -50.52
CA ALA A 2 -11.80 16.59 -49.23
C ALA A 2 -12.29 15.18 -48.81
N TRP A 3 -12.71 14.34 -49.75
CA TRP A 3 -13.24 12.99 -49.46
C TRP A 3 -12.18 12.01 -48.94
N ARG A 4 -10.91 12.16 -49.35
CA ARG A 4 -9.80 11.35 -48.84
C ARG A 4 -9.53 11.64 -47.36
N ARG A 5 -9.48 12.92 -46.98
CA ARG A 5 -9.27 13.32 -45.58
C ARG A 5 -10.41 12.90 -44.65
N LYS A 6 -11.66 12.90 -45.16
CA LYS A 6 -12.82 12.41 -44.40
C LYS A 6 -12.68 10.91 -44.11
N ARG A 7 -12.33 10.12 -45.13
CA ARG A 7 -12.10 8.67 -44.99
C ARG A 7 -10.94 8.36 -44.04
N GLU A 8 -9.84 9.11 -44.15
CA GLU A 8 -8.68 8.94 -43.29
C GLU A 8 -9.01 9.19 -41.80
N ARG A 9 -9.79 10.22 -41.50
CA ARG A 9 -10.30 10.46 -40.12
C ARG A 9 -11.22 9.35 -39.64
N GLU A 10 -12.11 8.84 -40.48
CA GLU A 10 -12.98 7.73 -40.11
C GLU A 10 -12.19 6.46 -39.83
N LEU A 11 -11.11 6.20 -40.56
CA LEU A 11 -10.21 5.07 -40.32
C LEU A 11 -9.42 5.24 -39.03
N LEU A 12 -8.85 6.43 -38.79
CA LEU A 12 -8.15 6.75 -37.54
C LEU A 12 -9.09 6.60 -36.34
N SER A 13 -10.30 7.17 -36.40
CA SER A 13 -11.30 7.05 -35.35
C SER A 13 -11.72 5.60 -35.08
N ARG A 14 -11.79 4.76 -36.12
CA ARG A 14 -12.05 3.32 -35.95
C ARG A 14 -10.87 2.61 -35.30
N GLN A 15 -9.65 2.94 -35.67
CA GLN A 15 -8.43 2.36 -35.07
C GLN A 15 -8.31 2.75 -33.60
N ASP A 16 -8.56 4.02 -33.27
CA ASP A 16 -8.53 4.52 -31.89
C ASP A 16 -9.59 3.81 -31.03
N ALA A 17 -10.82 3.66 -31.54
CA ALA A 17 -11.87 2.92 -30.84
C ALA A 17 -11.53 1.43 -30.64
N GLN A 18 -10.91 0.79 -31.65
CA GLN A 18 -10.45 -0.58 -31.51
C GLN A 18 -9.32 -0.71 -30.48
N GLN A 19 -8.39 0.25 -30.46
CA GLN A 19 -7.30 0.29 -29.51
C GLN A 19 -7.80 0.47 -28.07
N GLU A 20 -8.79 1.33 -27.86
CA GLU A 20 -9.41 1.57 -26.55
C GLU A 20 -10.12 0.32 -25.99
N ILE A 21 -10.81 -0.44 -26.85
CA ILE A 21 -11.45 -1.70 -26.46
C ILE A 21 -10.41 -2.75 -26.05
N VAL A 22 -9.33 -2.87 -26.83
CA VAL A 22 -8.25 -3.82 -26.57
C VAL A 22 -7.52 -3.49 -25.28
N THR A 23 -7.18 -2.22 -25.05
CA THR A 23 -6.51 -1.79 -23.81
C THR A 23 -7.40 -2.04 -22.60
N GLY A 24 -8.69 -1.71 -22.68
CA GLY A 24 -9.66 -2.00 -21.62
C GLY A 24 -9.73 -3.48 -21.26
N ALA A 25 -9.80 -4.36 -22.27
CA ALA A 25 -9.81 -5.81 -22.06
C ALA A 25 -8.51 -6.33 -21.41
N THR A 26 -7.35 -5.83 -21.83
CA THR A 26 -6.07 -6.23 -21.23
C THR A 26 -5.94 -5.77 -19.77
N ILE A 27 -6.43 -4.58 -19.43
CA ILE A 27 -6.41 -4.08 -18.05
C ILE A 27 -7.28 -4.96 -17.16
N LEU A 28 -8.50 -5.30 -17.60
CA LEU A 28 -9.39 -6.20 -16.87
C LEU A 28 -8.73 -7.57 -16.62
N GLN A 29 -8.08 -8.13 -17.64
CA GLN A 29 -7.39 -9.41 -17.52
C GLN A 29 -6.22 -9.36 -16.52
N ILE A 30 -5.47 -8.25 -16.47
CA ILE A 30 -4.37 -8.07 -15.50
C ILE A 30 -4.91 -7.96 -14.07
N ILE A 31 -6.03 -7.25 -13.87
CA ILE A 31 -6.66 -7.09 -12.55
C ILE A 31 -7.17 -8.45 -12.04
N GLU A 32 -7.85 -9.21 -12.89
CA GLU A 32 -8.35 -10.54 -12.55
C GLU A 32 -7.19 -11.50 -12.20
N GLU A 33 -6.08 -11.43 -12.94
CA GLU A 33 -4.88 -12.20 -12.63
C GLU A 33 -4.19 -11.75 -11.33
N GLU A 34 -4.31 -10.48 -10.95
CA GLU A 34 -3.77 -9.97 -9.68
C GLU A 34 -4.59 -10.42 -8.47
N GLU A 35 -5.92 -10.45 -8.57
CA GLU A 35 -6.80 -10.94 -7.50
C GLU A 35 -6.60 -12.44 -7.21
N ASP A 36 -6.40 -13.25 -8.26
CA ASP A 36 -6.19 -14.70 -8.13
C ASP A 36 -4.76 -15.10 -7.76
N ARG A 37 -3.81 -14.16 -7.77
CA ARG A 37 -2.44 -14.46 -7.33
C ARG A 37 -2.43 -14.57 -5.80
N PRO A 38 -2.02 -15.72 -5.24
CA PRO A 38 -1.82 -15.83 -3.80
C PRO A 38 -0.74 -14.81 -3.42
N HIS A 39 -1.12 -13.83 -2.60
CA HIS A 39 -0.25 -12.76 -2.10
C HIS A 39 1.08 -13.37 -1.61
N ARG A 40 2.12 -13.32 -2.44
CA ARG A 40 3.44 -13.85 -2.09
C ARG A 40 4.10 -12.84 -1.16
N GLY A 41 3.86 -12.98 0.14
CA GLY A 41 4.32 -12.03 1.14
C GLY A 41 4.11 -12.47 2.59
N SER A 42 4.14 -13.77 2.88
CA SER A 42 4.16 -14.28 4.24
C SER A 42 5.21 -15.36 4.33
N VAL A 43 6.33 -15.06 4.99
CA VAL A 43 7.29 -16.09 5.41
C VAL A 43 6.50 -17.09 6.26
N ILE A 44 6.38 -18.33 5.78
CA ILE A 44 5.78 -19.43 6.53
C ILE A 44 6.48 -19.46 7.92
N ARG A 45 5.70 -19.37 9.01
CA ARG A 45 6.13 -19.16 10.42
C ARG A 45 6.39 -17.73 10.91
N ARG A 46 5.90 -16.68 10.24
CA ARG A 46 5.88 -15.35 10.86
C ARG A 46 4.82 -15.30 11.97
N GLU A 47 5.25 -15.48 13.21
CA GLU A 47 4.43 -15.26 14.40
C GLU A 47 4.18 -13.76 14.58
N ILE A 48 2.91 -13.37 14.57
CA ILE A 48 2.50 -11.98 14.86
C ILE A 48 2.35 -11.88 16.38
N VAL A 49 3.35 -11.29 17.03
CA VAL A 49 3.25 -10.96 18.46
C VAL A 49 2.48 -9.63 18.62
N PRO A 50 1.31 -9.62 19.28
CA PRO A 50 0.58 -8.39 19.55
C PRO A 50 1.31 -7.59 20.63
N ARG A 51 2.11 -6.60 20.21
CA ARG A 51 3.00 -5.82 21.11
C ARG A 51 2.30 -4.66 21.85
N ASP A 52 0.97 -4.64 21.95
CA ASP A 52 0.15 -3.57 22.57
C ASP A 52 0.83 -2.18 22.57
N ARG A 53 1.12 -1.67 21.37
CA ARG A 53 2.03 -0.53 21.20
C ARG A 53 1.48 0.74 21.85
N TYR A 54 0.16 0.89 21.86
CA TYR A 54 -0.52 2.04 22.46
C TYR A 54 -0.35 2.06 23.98
N ASN A 55 -0.62 0.95 24.64
CA ASN A 55 -0.45 0.85 26.10
C ASN A 55 1.04 0.86 26.48
N GLY A 56 1.90 0.28 25.63
CA GLY A 56 3.34 0.35 25.79
C GLY A 56 3.85 1.80 25.82
N TYR A 57 3.37 2.66 24.92
CA TYR A 57 3.68 4.10 24.93
C TYR A 57 3.21 4.77 26.21
N TRP A 58 1.96 4.54 26.62
CA TRP A 58 1.39 5.13 27.83
C TRP A 58 2.20 4.78 29.08
N ARG A 59 2.55 3.49 29.25
CA ARG A 59 3.37 3.00 30.37
C ARG A 59 4.75 3.64 30.36
N LEU A 60 5.42 3.68 29.20
CA LEU A 60 6.71 4.37 29.05
C LEU A 60 6.62 5.84 29.47
N MET A 61 5.57 6.55 29.07
CA MET A 61 5.38 7.94 29.46
C MET A 61 5.22 8.11 30.97
N MET A 62 4.33 7.31 31.59
CA MET A 62 4.06 7.37 33.03
C MET A 62 5.24 6.92 33.89
N ASP A 63 6.02 5.96 33.38
CA ASP A 63 7.13 5.37 34.12
C ASP A 63 8.39 6.23 34.06
N TYR A 64 8.57 7.05 33.02
CA TYR A 64 9.87 7.71 32.72
C TYR A 64 9.82 9.22 32.45
N PHE A 65 8.77 9.74 31.80
CA PHE A 65 8.83 11.06 31.13
C PHE A 65 7.89 12.11 31.72
N VAL A 66 6.90 11.73 32.52
CA VAL A 66 6.02 12.68 33.22
C VAL A 66 6.75 13.37 34.38
N ASP A 67 6.26 14.52 34.83
CA ASP A 67 6.88 15.32 35.89
C ASP A 67 7.10 14.54 37.21
N HIS A 68 6.22 13.57 37.49
CA HIS A 68 6.30 12.69 38.66
C HIS A 68 6.23 11.23 38.20
N PRO A 69 7.32 10.70 37.63
CA PRO A 69 7.30 9.37 37.06
C PRO A 69 7.28 8.30 38.15
N VAL A 70 6.67 7.15 37.85
CA VAL A 70 6.58 6.01 38.79
C VAL A 70 7.97 5.57 39.22
N TYR A 71 8.92 5.53 38.28
CA TYR A 71 10.32 5.27 38.54
C TYR A 71 11.10 6.57 38.47
N GLY A 72 11.37 7.17 39.64
CA GLY A 72 12.27 8.32 39.75
C GLY A 72 13.75 7.97 39.59
N GLU A 73 14.62 8.99 39.65
CA GLU A 73 16.08 8.91 39.41
C GLU A 73 16.79 7.76 40.16
N LYS A 74 16.32 7.43 41.37
CA LYS A 74 16.86 6.36 42.22
C LYS A 74 16.83 4.96 41.59
N PHE A 75 15.93 4.72 40.65
CA PHE A 75 15.81 3.41 39.96
C PHE A 75 16.68 3.33 38.72
N PHE A 76 17.12 4.49 38.19
CA PHE A 76 18.04 4.52 37.08
C PHE A 76 19.44 4.29 37.61
N ARG A 77 20.03 3.16 37.24
CA ARG A 77 21.47 3.00 37.34
C ARG A 77 22.09 3.95 36.33
N ARG A 78 22.52 5.13 36.79
CA ARG A 78 23.44 5.97 36.02
C ARG A 78 24.67 5.10 35.75
N ARG A 79 24.87 4.75 34.47
CA ARG A 79 26.20 4.36 34.01
C ARG A 79 26.98 5.67 34.03
N PHE A 80 28.17 5.65 34.62
CA PHE A 80 29.04 6.79 34.99
C PHE A 80 28.76 7.35 36.39
#